data_AF-A0A5E7A8M9-F1
#
_entry.id   AF-A0A5E7A8M9-F1
#
_cell.length_a   1.000
_cell.length_b   1.000
_cell.length_c   1.000
_cell.angle_alpha   90.00
_cell.angle_beta   90.00
_cell.angle_gamma   90.00
#
_symmetry.space_group_name_H-M   'P 1'
#
loop_
_entity.id
_entity.type
_entity.pdbx_description
1 polymer ?
#
loop_
_entity_poly.entity_id
_entity_poly.type
_entity_poly.pdbx_seq_one_letter_code
_entity_poly.pdbx_strand_id
1 'polypeptide(L)'
;MVSPDFVTRCTDKEIYAYGTAFLFEGRSAALRFRLRILSFLSLAVPLSVGGTAFVAADAKWLPIIVTISGILSIPLFVMTLWSLVFRWEERLAASERSCKLNNDLKNRWNDLARYAGSDSEEKFQTLLNLDRTQEHNDVKQDVSAKDKRRIMRASLVQYSRQCATCGIQPNSLSAKSSSCGTCGDF
;
A
#
# COMPACT_ATOMS: atom_id res chain seq x y z
N MET A 1 28.78 24.17 -6.53
CA MET A 1 27.42 24.48 -6.00
C MET A 1 26.43 23.76 -6.90
N VAL A 2 25.42 23.09 -6.32
CA VAL A 2 24.39 22.40 -7.09
C VAL A 2 23.46 23.44 -7.72
N SER A 3 23.10 23.29 -9.00
CA SER A 3 22.21 24.25 -9.66
C SER A 3 20.79 24.14 -9.08
N PRO A 4 20.05 25.26 -8.91
CA PRO A 4 18.67 25.23 -8.42
C PRO A 4 17.76 24.34 -9.27
N ASP A 5 17.96 24.34 -10.59
CA ASP A 5 17.24 23.48 -11.54
C ASP A 5 17.43 21.98 -11.25
N PHE A 6 18.66 21.56 -10.95
CA PHE A 6 18.97 20.17 -10.64
C PHE A 6 18.29 19.71 -9.34
N VAL A 7 18.28 20.56 -8.31
CA VAL A 7 17.58 20.29 -7.06
C VAL A 7 16.10 20.09 -7.33
N THR A 8 15.46 20.99 -8.09
CA THR A 8 14.04 20.87 -8.45
C THR A 8 13.72 19.56 -9.17
N ARG A 9 14.53 19.19 -10.19
CA ARG A 9 14.37 17.93 -10.92
C ARG A 9 14.44 16.70 -10.00
N CYS A 10 15.37 16.70 -9.04
CA CYS A 10 15.49 15.61 -8.06
C CYS A 10 14.30 15.58 -7.10
N THR A 11 13.90 16.74 -6.56
CA THR A 11 12.77 16.83 -5.63
C THR A 11 11.45 16.43 -6.30
N ASP A 12 11.24 16.76 -7.57
CA ASP A 12 10.04 16.32 -8.28
C ASP A 12 9.96 14.80 -8.36
N LYS A 13 11.08 14.13 -8.65
CA LYS A 13 11.17 12.67 -8.64
C LYS A 13 11.00 12.05 -7.26
N GLU A 14 11.58 12.68 -6.24
CA GLU A 14 11.38 12.31 -4.84
C GLU A 14 9.90 12.30 -4.45
N ILE A 15 9.15 13.34 -4.83
CA ILE A 15 7.73 13.52 -4.52
C ILE A 15 6.87 12.42 -5.16
N TYR A 16 7.17 12.04 -6.40
CA TYR A 16 6.50 10.92 -7.07
C TYR A 16 6.80 9.60 -6.36
N ALA A 17 8.06 9.32 -6.03
CA ALA A 17 8.46 8.11 -5.32
C ALA A 17 7.80 8.02 -3.93
N TYR A 18 7.77 9.11 -3.17
CA TYR A 18 7.05 9.19 -1.89
C TYR A 18 5.58 8.83 -2.05
N GLY A 19 4.92 9.45 -3.04
CA GLY A 19 3.51 9.25 -3.28
C GLY A 19 3.17 7.79 -3.59
N THR A 20 3.95 7.17 -4.47
CA THR A 20 3.81 5.75 -4.82
C THR A 20 4.06 4.85 -3.61
N ALA A 21 5.08 5.13 -2.80
CA ALA A 21 5.33 4.40 -1.55
C ALA A 21 4.13 4.45 -0.59
N PHE A 22 3.54 5.64 -0.40
CA PHE A 22 2.37 5.84 0.46
C PHE A 22 1.17 4.99 0.02
N LEU A 23 0.90 4.88 -1.28
CA LEU A 23 -0.17 4.00 -1.79
C LEU A 23 0.08 2.54 -1.40
N PHE A 24 1.27 2.04 -1.71
CA PHE A 24 1.59 0.63 -1.50
C PHE A 24 1.73 0.27 -0.02
N GLU A 25 2.13 1.20 0.83
CA GLU A 25 2.07 1.04 2.28
C GLU A 25 0.62 0.82 2.75
N GLY A 26 -0.32 1.67 2.31
CA GLY A 26 -1.74 1.53 2.65
C GLY A 26 -2.35 0.22 2.15
N ARG A 27 -1.99 -0.20 0.92
CA ARG A 27 -2.41 -1.50 0.36
C ARG A 27 -1.85 -2.68 1.15
N SER A 28 -0.56 -2.63 1.50
CA SER A 28 0.11 -3.66 2.29
C SER A 28 -0.53 -3.78 3.67
N ALA A 29 -0.79 -2.67 4.35
CA ALA A 29 -1.44 -2.68 5.66
C ALA A 29 -2.83 -3.34 5.62
N ALA A 30 -3.64 -2.99 4.62
CA ALA A 30 -4.98 -3.56 4.45
C ALA A 30 -4.94 -5.06 4.16
N LEU A 31 -4.08 -5.52 3.24
CA LEU A 31 -3.93 -6.93 2.91
C LEU A 31 -3.37 -7.75 4.09
N ARG A 32 -2.36 -7.22 4.78
CA ARG A 32 -1.77 -7.85 5.98
C ARG A 32 -2.82 -8.03 7.08
N PHE A 33 -3.68 -7.04 7.28
CA PHE A 33 -4.77 -7.14 8.26
C PHE A 33 -5.78 -8.23 7.88
N ARG A 34 -6.22 -8.27 6.62
CA ARG A 34 -7.15 -9.29 6.12
C ARG A 34 -6.58 -10.71 6.25
N LEU A 35 -5.34 -10.90 5.83
CA LEU A 35 -4.65 -12.20 5.95
C LEU A 35 -4.47 -12.61 7.41
N ARG A 36 -4.13 -11.68 8.31
CA ARG A 36 -4.01 -11.96 9.74
C ARG A 36 -5.33 -12.44 10.35
N ILE A 37 -6.45 -11.77 10.00
CA ILE A 37 -7.78 -12.21 10.46
C ILE A 37 -8.09 -13.60 9.91
N LEU A 38 -7.85 -13.83 8.61
CA LEU A 38 -8.11 -15.11 7.98
C LEU A 38 -7.32 -16.24 8.64
N SER A 39 -6.01 -16.05 8.84
CA SER A 39 -5.13 -17.02 9.52
C SER A 39 -5.53 -17.25 10.98
N PHE A 40 -5.95 -16.20 11.68
CA PHE A 40 -6.42 -16.32 13.05
C PHE A 40 -7.71 -17.15 13.10
N LEU A 41 -8.71 -16.82 12.29
CA LEU A 41 -9.99 -17.54 12.26
C LEU A 41 -9.84 -18.98 11.79
N SER A 42 -8.94 -19.24 10.83
CA SER A 42 -8.69 -20.60 10.33
C SER A 42 -8.08 -21.54 11.37
N LEU A 43 -7.41 -20.99 12.39
CA LEU A 43 -6.89 -21.76 13.53
C LEU A 43 -7.86 -21.73 14.72
N ALA A 44 -8.41 -20.56 15.04
CA ALA A 44 -9.26 -20.37 16.22
C ALA A 44 -10.56 -21.19 16.13
N VAL A 45 -11.19 -21.28 14.96
CA VAL A 45 -12.45 -22.04 14.80
C VAL A 45 -12.22 -23.54 15.03
N PRO A 46 -11.30 -24.23 14.32
CA PRO A 46 -11.04 -25.65 14.57
C PRO A 46 -10.54 -25.94 16.00
N LEU A 47 -9.67 -25.10 16.56
CA LEU A 47 -9.15 -25.30 17.91
C LEU A 47 -10.24 -25.14 18.98
N SER A 48 -11.13 -24.16 18.82
CA SER A 48 -12.24 -23.97 19.76
C SER A 48 -13.25 -25.12 19.68
N VAL A 49 -13.57 -25.61 18.49
CA VAL A 49 -14.46 -26.76 18.28
C VAL A 49 -13.83 -28.04 18.81
N GLY A 50 -12.56 -28.31 18.50
CA GLY A 50 -11.83 -29.47 19.00
C GLY A 50 -11.72 -29.43 20.53
N GLY A 51 -11.31 -28.30 21.10
CA GLY A 51 -11.21 -28.13 22.55
C GLY A 51 -12.54 -28.29 23.29
N THR A 52 -13.62 -27.73 22.75
CA THR A 52 -14.97 -27.91 23.34
C THR A 52 -15.45 -29.35 23.23
N ALA A 53 -15.20 -30.03 22.11
CA ALA A 53 -15.53 -31.45 21.96
C ALA A 53 -14.76 -32.36 22.94
N PHE A 54 -13.50 -32.03 23.27
CA PHE A 54 -12.74 -32.77 24.28
C PHE A 54 -13.30 -32.63 25.70
N VAL A 55 -13.82 -31.45 26.06
CA VAL A 55 -14.36 -31.18 27.41
C VAL A 55 -15.80 -31.65 27.55
N ALA A 56 -16.63 -31.42 26.53
CA ALA A 56 -18.03 -31.82 26.49
C ALA A 56 -18.13 -33.31 26.10
N ALA A 57 -17.71 -34.21 26.99
CA ALA A 57 -17.87 -35.66 26.82
C ALA A 57 -19.34 -36.15 26.83
N ASP A 58 -20.32 -35.23 26.80
CA ASP A 58 -21.75 -35.51 26.79
C ASP A 58 -22.30 -35.43 25.36
N ALA A 59 -22.85 -36.55 24.90
CA ALA A 59 -23.42 -36.75 23.56
C ALA A 59 -24.53 -35.73 23.19
N LYS A 60 -25.15 -35.08 24.18
CA LYS A 60 -26.20 -34.06 23.94
C LYS A 60 -25.66 -32.75 23.35
N TRP A 61 -24.42 -32.38 23.66
CA TRP A 61 -23.84 -31.10 23.21
C TRP A 61 -23.16 -31.20 21.84
N LEU A 62 -22.74 -32.40 21.46
CA LEU A 62 -22.09 -32.68 20.18
C LEU A 62 -22.84 -32.13 18.95
N PRO A 63 -24.16 -32.35 18.76
CA PRO A 63 -24.88 -31.83 17.59
C PRO A 63 -24.93 -30.29 17.57
N ILE A 64 -25.00 -29.64 18.73
CA ILE A 64 -24.99 -28.17 18.83
C ILE A 64 -23.62 -27.63 18.41
N ILE A 65 -22.53 -28.21 18.93
CA ILE A 65 -21.15 -27.83 18.59
C ILE A 65 -20.90 -28.00 17.08
N VAL A 66 -21.33 -29.13 16.50
CA VAL A 66 -21.20 -29.40 15.07
C VAL A 66 -21.98 -28.38 14.23
N THR A 67 -23.20 -28.04 14.64
CA THR A 67 -24.04 -27.06 13.92
C THR A 67 -23.41 -25.67 13.91
N ILE A 68 -22.95 -25.18 15.07
CA ILE A 68 -22.28 -23.88 15.19
C ILE A 68 -20.99 -23.88 14.38
N SER A 69 -20.18 -24.94 14.49
CA SER A 69 -18.95 -25.11 13.72
C SER A 69 -19.22 -25.03 12.22
N GLY A 70 -20.20 -25.78 11.72
CA GLY A 70 -20.58 -25.78 10.31
C GLY A 70 -20.98 -24.39 9.81
N ILE A 71 -21.80 -23.66 10.59
CA ILE A 71 -22.20 -22.29 10.25
C ILE A 71 -21.00 -21.35 10.19
N LEU A 72 -20.03 -21.46 11.11
CA LEU A 72 -18.82 -20.64 11.13
C LEU A 72 -17.82 -21.02 10.03
N SER A 73 -17.75 -22.29 9.64
CA SER A 73 -16.83 -22.77 8.61
C SER A 73 -17.23 -22.29 7.20
N ILE A 74 -18.51 -22.13 6.89
CA ILE A 74 -18.98 -21.68 5.57
C ILE A 74 -18.35 -20.32 5.16
N PRO A 75 -18.51 -19.22 5.91
CA PRO A 75 -17.92 -17.93 5.55
C PRO A 75 -16.39 -17.98 5.56
N LEU A 76 -15.78 -18.79 6.43
CA LEU A 76 -14.33 -18.98 6.47
C LEU A 76 -13.80 -19.65 5.20
N PHE A 77 -14.48 -20.68 4.70
CA PHE A 77 -14.11 -21.33 3.44
C PHE A 77 -14.28 -20.40 2.25
N VAL A 78 -15.38 -19.63 2.22
CA VAL A 78 -15.59 -18.60 1.18
C VAL A 78 -14.47 -17.56 1.20
N MET A 79 -14.10 -17.05 2.37
CA MET A 79 -12.99 -16.09 2.49
C MET A 79 -11.63 -16.70 2.13
N THR A 80 -11.37 -17.95 2.50
CA THR A 80 -10.14 -18.67 2.14
C THR A 80 -10.03 -18.84 0.62
N LEU A 81 -11.11 -19.30 -0.02
CA LEU A 81 -11.18 -19.43 -1.48
C LEU A 81 -11.00 -18.07 -2.16
N TRP A 82 -11.64 -17.02 -1.63
CA TRP A 82 -11.50 -15.67 -2.16
C TRP A 82 -10.05 -15.16 -2.07
N SER A 83 -9.41 -15.35 -0.92
CA SER A 83 -8.00 -15.00 -0.71
C SER A 83 -7.07 -15.71 -1.70
N LEU A 84 -7.32 -17.00 -1.96
CA LEU A 84 -6.57 -17.82 -2.89
C LEU A 84 -6.76 -17.36 -4.35
N VAL A 85 -8.01 -17.23 -4.80
CA VAL A 85 -8.35 -16.83 -6.18
C VAL A 85 -7.79 -15.43 -6.50
N PHE A 86 -7.87 -14.50 -5.56
CA PHE A 86 -7.36 -13.14 -5.74
C PHE A 86 -5.88 -12.99 -5.36
N ARG A 87 -5.21 -14.09 -4.98
CA ARG A 87 -3.78 -14.17 -4.67
C ARG A 87 -3.33 -13.10 -3.67
N TRP A 88 -4.04 -12.99 -2.55
CA TRP A 88 -3.82 -11.92 -1.57
C TRP A 88 -2.39 -11.88 -1.02
N GLU A 89 -1.77 -13.03 -0.77
CA GLU A 89 -0.39 -13.12 -0.28
C GLU A 89 0.61 -12.54 -1.28
N GLU A 90 0.44 -12.86 -2.57
CA GLU A 90 1.32 -12.32 -3.60
C GLU A 90 1.10 -10.83 -3.83
N ARG A 91 -0.16 -10.36 -3.78
CA ARG A 91 -0.47 -8.93 -3.83
C ARG A 91 0.14 -8.19 -2.65
N LEU A 92 0.17 -8.80 -1.47
CA LEU A 92 0.84 -8.25 -0.29
C LEU A 92 2.34 -8.15 -0.55
N ALA A 93 2.99 -9.24 -0.98
CA ALA A 93 4.42 -9.26 -1.26
C ALA A 93 4.82 -8.25 -2.36
N ALA A 94 4.01 -8.13 -3.42
CA ALA A 94 4.21 -7.14 -4.47
C ALA A 94 4.06 -5.71 -3.95
N SER A 95 3.05 -5.44 -3.12
CA SER A 95 2.84 -4.12 -2.51
C SER A 95 3.98 -3.77 -1.55
N GLU A 96 4.43 -4.70 -0.71
CA GLU A 96 5.54 -4.49 0.22
C GLU A 96 6.84 -4.22 -0.52
N ARG A 97 7.10 -4.96 -1.62
CA ARG A 97 8.25 -4.74 -2.49
C ARG A 97 8.22 -3.35 -3.11
N SER A 98 7.10 -2.96 -3.71
CA SER A 98 6.96 -1.62 -4.31
C SER A 98 7.08 -0.51 -3.29
N CYS A 99 6.50 -0.67 -2.10
CA CYS A 99 6.65 0.30 -1.00
C CYS A 99 8.12 0.46 -0.60
N LYS A 100 8.85 -0.64 -0.44
CA LYS A 100 10.28 -0.62 -0.08
C LYS A 100 11.11 0.05 -1.17
N LEU A 101 10.93 -0.33 -2.43
CA LEU A 101 11.70 0.22 -3.56
C LEU A 101 11.43 1.71 -3.76
N ASN A 102 10.18 2.16 -3.66
CA ASN A 102 9.84 3.57 -3.79
C ASN A 102 10.35 4.40 -2.60
N ASN A 103 10.36 3.86 -1.38
CA ASN A 103 11.01 4.53 -0.25
C ASN A 103 12.53 4.68 -0.44
N ASP A 104 13.19 3.64 -0.97
CA ASP A 104 14.60 3.70 -1.33
C ASP A 104 14.87 4.75 -2.42
N LEU A 105 14.07 4.75 -3.50
CA LEU A 105 14.15 5.77 -4.56
C LEU A 105 13.97 7.19 -4.00
N LYS A 106 12.96 7.42 -3.16
CA LYS A 106 12.74 8.72 -2.48
C LYS A 106 14.00 9.16 -1.74
N ASN A 107 14.59 8.28 -0.93
CA ASN A 107 15.79 8.62 -0.17
C ASN A 107 16.97 8.93 -1.10
N ARG A 108 17.18 8.12 -2.15
CA ARG A 108 18.25 8.34 -3.14
C ARG A 108 18.08 9.65 -3.90
N TRP A 109 16.85 10.04 -4.24
CA TRP A 109 16.58 11.33 -4.89
C TRP A 109 16.89 12.51 -3.96
N ASN A 110 16.53 12.42 -2.69
CA ASN A 110 16.87 13.43 -1.68
C ASN A 110 18.39 13.52 -1.47
N ASP A 111 19.09 12.39 -1.40
CA ASP A 111 20.55 12.35 -1.29
C ASP A 111 21.23 12.96 -2.52
N LEU A 112 20.74 12.63 -3.72
CA LEU A 112 21.25 13.19 -4.96
C LEU A 112 21.00 14.70 -5.07
N ALA A 113 19.86 15.21 -4.59
CA ALA A 113 19.57 16.64 -4.57
C ALA A 113 20.60 17.45 -3.76
N ARG A 114 21.24 16.82 -2.77
CA ARG A 114 22.29 17.42 -1.92
C ARG A 114 23.70 17.16 -2.41
N TYR A 115 23.85 16.35 -3.45
CA TYR A 115 25.14 15.90 -3.95
C TYR A 115 25.78 16.95 -4.87
N ALA A 116 26.99 17.40 -4.51
CA ALA A 116 27.71 18.47 -5.22
C ALA A 116 28.87 17.99 -6.11
N GLY A 117 28.93 16.69 -6.44
CA GLY A 117 29.97 16.12 -7.29
C GLY A 117 29.81 16.48 -8.77
N SER A 118 30.92 16.43 -9.51
CA SER A 118 30.97 16.69 -10.95
C SER A 118 30.24 15.64 -11.79
N ASP A 119 30.02 14.44 -11.24
CA ASP A 119 29.29 13.31 -11.83
C ASP A 119 27.79 13.31 -11.44
N SER A 120 27.27 14.40 -10.88
CA SER A 120 25.87 14.53 -10.44
C SER A 120 24.84 14.23 -11.54
N GLU A 121 25.06 14.70 -12.77
CA GLU A 121 24.15 14.42 -13.89
C GLU A 121 24.22 12.96 -14.36
N GLU A 122 25.40 12.33 -14.31
CA GLU A 122 25.54 10.89 -14.63
C GLU A 122 24.77 10.03 -13.61
N LYS A 123 24.91 10.36 -12.31
CA LYS A 123 24.12 9.72 -11.24
C LYS A 123 22.63 9.96 -11.41
N PHE A 124 22.23 11.16 -11.84
CA PHE A 124 20.83 11.48 -12.14
C PHE A 124 20.27 10.58 -13.22
N GLN A 125 20.95 10.44 -14.36
CA GLN A 125 20.48 9.58 -15.46
C GLN A 125 20.43 8.11 -15.04
N THR A 126 21.40 7.65 -14.26
CA THR A 126 21.41 6.29 -13.70
C THR A 126 20.20 6.05 -12.81
N LEU A 127 19.93 6.96 -11.87
CA LEU A 127 18.80 6.85 -10.94
C LEU A 127 17.46 7.00 -11.67
N LEU A 128 17.39 7.84 -12.70
CA LEU A 128 16.21 8.01 -13.54
C LEU A 128 15.84 6.72 -14.29
N ASN A 129 16.83 5.97 -14.78
CA ASN A 129 16.58 4.70 -15.47
C ASN A 129 16.06 3.63 -14.50
N LEU A 130 16.58 3.61 -13.26
CA LEU A 130 16.06 2.75 -12.19
C LEU A 130 14.61 3.12 -11.84
N ASP A 131 14.33 4.41 -11.67
CA ASP A 131 13.00 4.96 -11.38
C ASP A 131 11.98 4.58 -12.47
N ARG A 132 12.32 4.78 -13.75
CA ARG A 132 11.46 4.38 -14.88
C ARG A 132 11.18 2.88 -14.93
N THR A 133 12.18 2.06 -14.61
CA THR A 133 12.00 0.61 -14.55
C THR A 133 11.03 0.23 -13.44
N GLN A 134 11.14 0.89 -12.28
CA GLN A 134 10.23 0.69 -11.17
C GLN A 134 8.81 1.18 -11.48
N GLU A 135 8.67 2.35 -12.10
CA GLU A 135 7.38 2.89 -12.55
C GLU A 135 6.65 1.90 -13.47
N HIS A 136 7.36 1.29 -14.41
CA HIS A 136 6.77 0.26 -15.29
C HIS A 136 6.27 -0.97 -14.52
N ASN A 137 6.91 -1.33 -13.40
CA ASN A 137 6.45 -2.42 -12.53
C ASN A 137 5.24 -2.02 -11.69
N ASP A 138 5.20 -0.77 -11.21
CA ASP A 138 4.12 -0.26 -10.37
C ASP A 138 2.82 -0.07 -11.16
N VAL A 139 2.92 0.33 -12.43
CA VAL A 139 1.76 0.43 -13.35
C VAL A 139 1.02 -0.90 -13.51
N LYS A 140 1.72 -2.03 -13.41
CA LYS A 140 1.12 -3.38 -13.52
C LYS A 140 0.26 -3.77 -12.32
N GLN A 141 0.27 -2.99 -11.23
CA GLN A 141 -0.44 -3.31 -9.98
C GLN A 141 -1.80 -2.59 -9.84
N ASP A 142 -2.52 -2.35 -10.94
CA ASP A 142 -3.88 -1.79 -10.95
C ASP A 142 -4.03 -0.50 -10.12
N VAL A 143 -3.28 0.56 -10.47
CA VAL A 143 -3.40 1.87 -9.81
C VAL A 143 -4.60 2.64 -10.38
N SER A 144 -5.65 2.78 -9.59
CA SER A 144 -6.89 3.47 -10.01
C SER A 144 -6.70 4.99 -10.11
N ALA A 145 -7.59 5.68 -10.84
CA ALA A 145 -7.58 7.15 -10.87
C ALA A 145 -7.78 7.75 -9.47
N LYS A 146 -8.61 7.10 -8.63
CA LYS A 146 -8.80 7.45 -7.23
C LYS A 146 -7.49 7.37 -6.43
N ASP A 147 -6.72 6.30 -6.65
CA ASP A 147 -5.41 6.14 -6.02
C ASP A 147 -4.44 7.23 -6.45
N LYS A 148 -4.39 7.58 -7.75
CA LYS A 148 -3.54 8.67 -8.25
C LYS A 148 -3.85 10.00 -7.57
N ARG A 149 -5.13 10.34 -7.41
CA ARG A 149 -5.56 11.57 -6.71
C ARG A 149 -5.18 11.57 -5.24
N ARG A 150 -5.35 10.41 -4.57
CA ARG A 150 -4.96 10.23 -3.16
C ARG A 150 -3.46 10.34 -2.96
N ILE A 151 -2.68 9.71 -3.83
CA ILE A 151 -1.21 9.80 -3.87
C ILE A 151 -0.79 11.25 -4.02
N MET A 152 -1.33 11.94 -5.04
CA MET A 152 -0.97 13.33 -5.32
C MET A 152 -1.28 14.22 -4.13
N ARG A 153 -2.45 14.06 -3.49
CA ARG A 153 -2.78 14.80 -2.28
C ARG A 153 -1.81 14.51 -1.13
N ALA A 154 -1.45 13.24 -0.89
CA ALA A 154 -0.50 12.86 0.15
C ALA A 154 0.87 13.52 -0.07
N SER A 155 1.37 13.49 -1.32
CA SER A 155 2.59 14.15 -1.73
C SER A 155 2.54 15.67 -1.50
N LEU A 156 1.45 16.35 -1.89
CA LEU A 156 1.30 17.79 -1.67
C LEU A 156 1.29 18.17 -0.18
N VAL A 157 0.63 17.37 0.66
CA VAL A 157 0.60 17.58 2.12
C VAL A 157 2.00 17.41 2.71
N GLN A 158 2.68 16.31 2.39
CA GLN A 158 4.00 15.99 2.94
C GLN A 158 5.05 17.07 2.60
N TYR A 159 5.03 17.55 1.36
CA TYR A 159 6.02 18.52 0.86
C TYR A 159 5.54 19.97 0.92
N SER A 160 4.38 20.22 1.53
CA SER A 160 3.80 21.57 1.65
C SER A 160 3.72 22.31 0.30
N ARG A 161 3.32 21.61 -0.76
CA ARG A 161 3.23 22.18 -2.12
C ARG A 161 1.79 22.50 -2.52
N GLN A 162 1.64 23.51 -3.37
CA GLN A 162 0.36 23.83 -4.00
C GLN A 162 0.05 22.86 -5.14
N CYS A 163 -1.22 22.50 -5.29
CA CYS A 163 -1.66 21.73 -6.45
C CYS A 163 -1.54 22.57 -7.71
N ALA A 164 -0.88 22.04 -8.75
CA ALA A 164 -0.76 22.73 -10.04
C ALA A 164 -2.11 22.99 -10.73
N THR A 165 -3.15 22.20 -10.43
CA THR A 165 -4.47 22.33 -11.07
C THR A 165 -5.38 23.34 -10.37
N CYS A 166 -5.42 23.35 -9.02
CA CYS A 166 -6.33 24.21 -8.27
C CYS A 166 -5.65 25.32 -7.45
N GLY A 167 -4.32 25.37 -7.39
CA GLY A 167 -3.55 26.36 -6.63
C GLY A 167 -3.61 26.21 -5.11
N ILE A 168 -4.45 25.32 -4.58
CA ILE A 168 -4.62 25.12 -3.13
C ILE A 168 -3.50 24.23 -2.60
N GLN A 169 -2.89 24.62 -1.48
CA GLN A 169 -2.01 23.77 -0.69
C GLN A 169 -2.85 22.97 0.32
N PRO A 170 -3.01 21.65 0.14
CA PRO A 170 -3.73 20.83 1.10
C PRO A 170 -2.92 20.70 2.41
N ASN A 171 -3.61 20.81 3.55
CA ASN A 171 -3.03 20.61 4.88
C ASN A 171 -3.46 19.27 5.53
N SER A 172 -4.28 18.48 4.84
CA SER A 172 -4.79 17.20 5.34
C SER A 172 -5.05 16.23 4.19
N LEU A 173 -5.03 14.93 4.51
CA LEU A 173 -5.33 13.85 3.55
C LEU A 173 -6.82 13.77 3.18
N SER A 174 -7.70 14.44 3.93
CA SER A 174 -9.14 14.46 3.66
C SER A 174 -9.43 15.30 2.42
N ALA A 175 -10.11 14.71 1.43
CA ALA A 175 -10.55 15.38 0.20
C ALA A 175 -12.04 15.81 0.23
N LYS A 176 -12.74 15.67 1.36
CA LYS A 176 -14.20 15.85 1.48
C LYS A 176 -14.75 17.18 0.92
N SER A 177 -13.96 18.25 0.91
CA SER A 177 -14.36 19.57 0.42
C SER A 177 -13.77 19.94 -0.94
N SER A 178 -13.02 19.05 -1.59
CA SER A 178 -12.29 19.35 -2.83
C SER A 178 -12.84 18.55 -4.00
N SER A 179 -13.36 19.26 -4.99
CA SER A 179 -13.80 18.73 -6.30
C SER A 179 -12.66 18.68 -7.33
N CYS A 180 -11.40 18.85 -6.92
CA CYS A 180 -10.27 18.88 -7.83
C CYS A 180 -9.98 17.47 -8.39
N GLY A 181 -9.98 17.33 -9.72
CA GLY A 181 -9.67 16.06 -10.40
C GLY A 181 -8.22 15.56 -10.23
N THR A 182 -7.35 16.32 -9.58
CA THR A 182 -5.92 15.98 -9.37
C THR A 182 -5.59 15.68 -7.91
N CYS A 183 -6.11 16.46 -6.95
CA CYS A 183 -5.80 16.32 -5.52
C CYS A 183 -7.04 16.18 -4.61
N GLY A 184 -8.21 15.98 -5.21
CA GLY A 184 -9.51 15.86 -4.53
C GLY A 184 -10.38 14.77 -5.16
N ASP A 185 -11.68 14.80 -4.89
CA ASP A 185 -12.67 13.91 -5.51
C ASP A 185 -12.34 12.40 -5.37
N PHE A 186 -12.10 11.95 -4.14
CA PHE A 186 -11.86 10.53 -3.81
C PHE A 186 -12.37 10.12 -2.44
#